data_AF-A0A954S9T7-F1
#
_entry.id   AF-A0A954S9T7-F1
#
_cell.length_a   1.000
_cell.length_b   1.000
_cell.length_c   1.000
_cell.angle_alpha   90.00
_cell.angle_beta   90.00
_cell.angle_gamma   90.00
#
_symmetry.space_group_name_H-M   'P 1'
#
loop_
_entity.id
_entity.type
_entity.pdbx_description
1 polymer ?
#
loop_
_entity_poly.entity_id
_entity_poly.type
_entity_poly.pdbx_seq_one_letter_code
_entity_poly.pdbx_strand_id
1 'polypeptide(L)'
;MSFPKRFQDQADNDLPLELQELGELISSLSGSESLQIQAAYKRVTESVLRRRRILGIVQEALSQLRLDVKYLMFDLEVTRRERDELQSRIEGEEREY
;
A
#
# COMPACT_ATOMS: atom_id res chain seq x y z
N MET A 1 -11.74 -1.23 -20.52
CA MET A 1 -12.61 -1.28 -19.32
C MET A 1 -11.96 -0.44 -18.24
N SER A 2 -12.70 0.48 -17.63
CA SER A 2 -12.20 1.45 -16.66
C SER A 2 -12.04 0.80 -15.28
N PHE A 3 -10.82 0.76 -14.75
CA PHE A 3 -10.55 0.20 -13.42
C PHE A 3 -11.08 1.15 -12.34
N PRO A 4 -11.79 0.65 -11.31
CA PRO A 4 -12.28 1.50 -10.24
C PRO A 4 -11.10 2.06 -9.44
N LYS A 5 -10.90 3.38 -9.53
CA LYS A 5 -10.11 4.17 -8.57
C LYS A 5 -10.76 4.01 -7.18
N ARG A 6 -10.37 2.99 -6.42
CA ARG A 6 -10.83 2.85 -5.02
C ARG A 6 -9.73 2.34 -4.11
N PHE A 7 -8.56 2.96 -4.21
CA PHE A 7 -7.53 2.97 -3.15
C PHE A 7 -6.80 4.32 -3.10
N GLN A 8 -7.49 5.40 -3.45
CA GLN A 8 -7.13 6.69 -2.88
C GLN A 8 -7.87 6.80 -1.55
N ASP A 9 -7.50 5.96 -0.58
CA ASP A 9 -7.51 6.48 0.78
C ASP A 9 -6.46 7.56 0.72
N GLN A 10 -6.92 8.82 0.72
CA GLN A 10 -6.05 9.95 0.91
C GLN A 10 -5.18 9.58 2.09
N ALA A 11 -3.89 9.33 1.83
CA ALA A 11 -2.93 9.11 2.89
C ALA A 11 -3.17 10.26 3.84
N ASP A 12 -3.73 9.92 5.00
CA ASP A 12 -4.17 10.85 6.02
C ASP A 12 -2.88 11.49 6.53
N ASN A 13 -2.42 12.50 5.78
CA ASN A 13 -1.23 13.28 6.04
C ASN A 13 -1.47 14.21 7.23
N ASP A 14 -2.62 14.05 7.87
CA ASP A 14 -2.92 14.66 9.13
C ASP A 14 -2.04 14.06 10.21
N LEU A 15 -1.53 14.96 11.03
CA LEU A 15 -0.83 14.60 12.25
C LEU A 15 -1.83 13.88 13.17
N PRO A 16 -1.40 12.87 13.95
CA PRO A 16 -2.20 12.34 15.05
C PRO A 16 -2.74 13.48 15.93
N LEU A 17 -3.97 13.33 16.44
CA LEU A 17 -4.65 14.34 17.25
C LEU A 17 -3.77 14.80 18.41
N GLU A 18 -3.05 13.87 19.04
CA GLU A 18 -2.16 14.15 20.17
C GLU A 18 -0.99 15.06 19.78
N LEU A 19 -0.48 14.95 18.55
CA LEU A 19 0.55 15.87 18.05
C LEU A 19 -0.06 17.23 17.73
N GLN A 20 -1.27 17.30 17.20
CA GLN A 20 -1.96 18.56 16.95
C GLN A 20 -2.17 19.34 18.25
N GLU A 21 -2.75 18.69 19.27
CA GLU A 21 -2.94 19.25 20.62
C GLU A 21 -1.61 19.71 21.24
N LEU A 22 -0.55 18.91 21.11
CA LEU A 22 0.78 19.28 21.58
C LEU A 22 1.32 20.52 20.85
N GLY A 23 1.06 20.63 19.54
CA GLY A 23 1.42 21.79 18.73
C GLY A 23 0.74 23.08 19.20
N GLU A 24 -0.54 23.00 19.57
CA GLU A 24 -1.30 24.14 20.13
C GLU A 24 -0.71 24.57 21.47
N LEU A 25 -0.43 23.62 22.37
CA LEU A 25 0.18 23.89 23.68
C LEU A 25 1.55 24.55 23.51
N ILE A 26 2.41 24.03 22.64
CA ILE A 26 3.74 24.59 22.37
C ILE A 26 3.64 25.99 21.77
N SER A 27 2.64 26.25 20.92
CA SER A 27 2.41 27.58 20.33
C SER A 27 1.96 28.62 21.36
N SER A 28 1.31 28.18 22.44
CA SER A 28 0.91 29.07 23.55
C SER A 28 2.05 29.45 24.50
N LEU A 29 3.20 28.77 24.42
CA LEU A 29 4.36 29.03 25.29
C LEU A 29 5.10 30.31 24.87
N SER A 30 5.18 31.27 25.79
CA SER A 30 6.04 32.45 25.68
C SER A 30 7.39 32.24 26.36
N GLY A 31 8.50 32.63 25.71
CA GLY A 31 9.84 32.61 26.31
C GLY A 31 10.93 32.17 25.33
N SER A 32 12.19 32.37 25.71
CA SER A 32 13.35 32.01 24.88
C SER A 32 13.46 30.49 24.63
N GLU A 33 13.04 29.68 25.61
CA GLU A 33 13.04 28.20 25.50
C GLU A 33 11.99 27.66 24.50
N SER A 34 10.93 28.44 24.24
CA SER A 34 9.85 28.07 23.30
C SER A 34 10.38 27.82 21.88
N LEU A 35 11.36 28.60 21.43
CA LEU A 35 11.99 28.43 20.12
C LEU A 35 12.67 27.07 19.95
N GLN A 36 13.36 26.58 20.99
CA GLN A 36 14.05 25.29 20.94
C GLN A 36 13.05 24.13 20.93
N ILE A 37 11.98 24.25 21.72
CA ILE A 37 10.90 23.26 21.80
C ILE A 37 10.12 23.21 20.47
N GLN A 38 9.76 24.36 19.90
CA GLN A 38 9.13 24.45 18.58
C GLN A 38 9.99 23.79 17.49
N ALA A 39 11.30 24.04 17.49
CA ALA A 39 12.20 23.41 16.54
C ALA A 39 12.25 21.89 16.72
N ALA A 40 12.26 21.39 17.96
CA ALA A 40 12.22 19.95 18.24
C ALA A 40 10.90 19.32 17.79
N TYR A 41 9.77 19.95 18.12
CA TYR A 41 8.43 19.52 17.70
C TYR A 41 8.28 19.47 16.18
N LYS A 42 8.79 20.47 15.47
CA LYS A 42 8.82 20.48 14.00
C LYS A 42 9.56 19.26 13.42
N ARG A 43 10.73 18.91 13.98
CA ARG A 43 11.46 17.71 13.53
C ARG A 43 10.69 16.42 13.79
N VAL A 44 9.98 16.32 14.92
CA VAL A 44 9.17 15.14 15.26
C VAL A 44 7.98 15.01 14.31
N THR A 45 7.22 16.09 14.09
CA THR A 45 6.08 16.09 13.16
C THR A 45 6.52 15.72 11.74
N GLU A 46 7.61 16.31 11.24
CA GLU A 46 8.19 15.95 9.93
C GLU A 46 8.60 14.47 9.86
N SER A 47 9.20 13.93 10.92
CA SER A 47 9.59 12.51 10.99
C SER A 47 8.36 11.59 10.95
N VAL A 48 7.30 11.93 11.69
CA VAL A 48 6.06 11.15 11.74
C VAL A 48 5.37 11.15 10.38
N LEU A 49 5.20 12.31 9.75
CA LEU A 49 4.60 12.43 8.42
C LEU A 49 5.41 11.66 7.37
N ARG A 50 6.74 11.75 7.41
CA ARG A 50 7.62 10.99 6.52
C ARG A 50 7.42 9.48 6.67
N ARG A 51 7.37 8.98 7.91
CA ARG A 51 7.14 7.54 8.18
C ARG A 51 5.78 7.08 7.69
N ARG A 52 4.72 7.86 7.94
CA ARG A 52 3.36 7.55 7.44
C ARG A 52 3.35 7.47 5.92
N ARG A 53 3.98 8.43 5.23
CA ARG A 53 4.12 8.41 3.77
C ARG A 53 4.85 7.16 3.26
N ILE A 54 5.97 6.79 3.89
CA ILE A 54 6.72 5.58 3.51
C ILE A 54 5.85 4.34 3.69
N LEU A 55 5.16 4.22 4.83
CA LEU A 55 4.26 3.11 5.09
C LEU A 55 3.12 3.03 4.07
N GLY A 56 2.54 4.17 3.69
CA GLY A 56 1.52 4.25 2.64
C GLY A 56 2.03 3.69 1.31
N ILE A 57 3.20 4.13 0.85
CA ILE A 57 3.82 3.63 -0.40
C ILE A 57 4.10 2.12 -0.32
N VAL A 58 4.59 1.64 0.83
CA VAL A 58 4.84 0.21 1.03
C VAL A 58 3.54 -0.58 1.00
N GLN A 59 2.48 -0.09 1.63
CA GLN A 59 1.15 -0.72 1.62
C GLN A 59 0.55 -0.76 0.21
N GLU A 60 0.70 0.31 -0.57
CA GLU A 60 0.28 0.36 -1.97
C GLU A 60 1.06 -0.66 -2.81
N ALA A 61 2.39 -0.70 -2.70
CA ALA A 61 3.24 -1.64 -3.42
C ALA A 61 2.91 -3.11 -3.07
N LEU A 62 2.69 -3.42 -1.80
CA LEU A 62 2.27 -4.76 -1.37
C LEU A 62 0.87 -5.12 -1.88
N SER A 63 -0.04 -4.15 -1.92
CA SER A 63 -1.40 -4.35 -2.45
C SER A 63 -1.36 -4.65 -3.95
N GLN A 64 -0.51 -3.93 -4.70
CA GLN A 64 -0.27 -4.18 -6.12
C GLN A 64 0.35 -5.56 -6.34
N LEU A 65 1.44 -5.89 -5.62
CA LEU A 65 2.09 -7.20 -5.71
C LEU A 65 1.12 -8.34 -5.42
N ARG A 66 0.27 -8.20 -4.41
CA ARG A 66 -0.76 -9.19 -4.09
C ARG A 66 -1.74 -9.39 -5.26
N LEU A 67 -2.10 -8.33 -5.97
CA LEU A 67 -2.95 -8.42 -7.15
C LEU A 67 -2.22 -9.12 -8.30
N ASP A 68 -0.96 -8.77 -8.54
CA ASP A 68 -0.13 -9.36 -9.60
C ASP A 68 0.03 -10.88 -9.38
N VAL A 69 0.24 -11.32 -8.13
CA VAL A 69 0.29 -12.74 -7.77
C VAL A 69 -1.05 -13.44 -8.07
N LYS A 70 -2.19 -12.79 -7.82
CA LYS A 70 -3.50 -13.37 -8.16
C LYS A 70 -3.67 -13.57 -9.67
N TYR A 71 -3.20 -12.61 -10.47
CA TYR A 71 -3.25 -12.74 -11.93
C TYR A 71 -2.33 -13.87 -12.42
N LEU A 72 -1.09 -13.95 -11.91
CA LEU A 72 -0.18 -15.04 -12.27
C LEU A 72 -0.74 -16.42 -11.93
N MET A 73 -1.37 -16.55 -10.75
CA MET A 73 -1.99 -17.82 -10.35
C MET A 73 -3.18 -18.18 -11.25
N PHE A 74 -3.99 -17.19 -11.63
CA PHE A 74 -5.10 -17.39 -12.56
C PHE A 74 -4.60 -17.83 -13.95
N ASP A 75 -3.64 -17.11 -14.53
CA ASP A 75 -3.06 -17.45 -15.83
C ASP A 75 -2.47 -18.86 -15.81
N LEU A 76 -1.76 -19.23 -14.73
CA LEU A 76 -1.20 -20.56 -14.55
C LEU A 76 -2.29 -21.65 -14.50
N GLU A 77 -3.41 -21.40 -13.83
CA GLU A 77 -4.53 -22.33 -13.76
C GLU A 77 -5.16 -22.53 -15.14
N VAL A 78 -5.35 -21.44 -15.90
CA VAL A 78 -5.86 -21.49 -17.28
C VAL A 78 -4.92 -22.29 -18.17
N THR A 79 -3.62 -21.98 -18.17
CA THR A 79 -2.64 -22.72 -18.99
C THR A 79 -2.55 -24.20 -18.60
N ARG A 80 -2.69 -24.53 -17.31
CA ARG A 80 -2.74 -25.93 -16.86
C ARG A 80 -3.97 -26.64 -17.44
N ARG A 81 -5.13 -26.02 -17.33
CA ARG A 81 -6.39 -26.57 -17.85
C ARG A 81 -6.32 -26.78 -19.36
N GLU A 82 -5.85 -25.79 -20.11
CA GLU A 82 -5.68 -25.90 -21.57
C GLU A 82 -4.73 -27.05 -21.94
N ARG A 83 -3.61 -27.19 -21.22
CA ARG A 83 -2.67 -28.29 -21.44
C ARG A 83 -3.29 -29.66 -21.13
N ASP A 84 -4.05 -29.76 -20.04
CA ASP A 84 -4.72 -31.00 -19.65
C ASP A 84 -5.80 -31.40 -20.66
N GLU A 85 -6.56 -30.44 -21.18
CA GLU A 85 -7.54 -30.63 -22.25
C GLU A 85 -6.88 -31.10 -23.56
N LEU A 86 -5.76 -30.48 -23.95
CA LEU A 86 -5.00 -30.89 -25.14
C LEU A 86 -4.40 -32.29 -24.98
N GLN A 87 -3.84 -32.61 -23.81
CA GLN A 87 -3.26 -33.93 -23.55
C GLN A 87 -4.35 -35.02 -23.59
N SER A 88 -5.51 -34.77 -22.98
CA SER A 88 -6.64 -35.72 -23.04
C SER A 88 -7.13 -35.97 -24.47
N ARG A 89 -7.05 -34.98 -25.37
CA ARG A 89 -7.42 -35.15 -26.79
C ARG A 89 -6.43 -36.04 -27.52
N ILE A 90 -5.13 -35.82 -27.33
CA ILE A 90 -4.07 -36.64 -27.94
C ILE A 90 -4.18 -38.08 -27.46
N GLU A 91 -4.33 -38.30 -26.15
CA GLU A 91 -4.49 -39.66 -25.59
C GLU A 91 -5.80 -40.33 -26.04
N GLY A 92 -6.83 -39.56 -26.37
CA GLY A 92 -8.08 -40.06 -26.96
C GLY A 92 -7.89 -40.46 -28.43
N GLU A 93 -7.21 -39.63 -29.21
CA GLU A 93 -6.87 -39.90 -30.61
C GLU A 93 -5.96 -41.13 -30.73
N GLU A 94 -4.97 -41.31 -29.85
CA GLU A 94 -4.08 -42.50 -29.84
C GLU A 94 -4.80 -43.82 -29.50
N ARG A 95 -5.96 -43.78 -28.81
CA ARG A 95 -6.75 -44.99 -28.49
C ARG A 95 -7.73 -45.37 -29.59
N GLU A 96 -7.98 -44.49 -30.57
CA GLU A 96 -8.85 -44.75 -31.72
C GLU A 96 -8.10 -45.34 -32.93
N TYR A 97 -6.77 -45.42 -32.88
CA TYR A 97 -5.89 -46.09 -33.86
C TYR A 97 -5.38 -47.44 -33.34
#